data_AF-A0A377W4K2-F1
#
_entry.id   AF-A0A377W4K2-F1
#
_cell.length_a   1.000
_cell.length_b   1.000
_cell.length_c   1.000
_cell.angle_alpha   90.00
_cell.angle_beta   90.00
_cell.angle_gamma   90.00
#
_symmetry.space_group_name_H-M   'P 1'
#
loop_
_entity.id
_entity.type
_entity.pdbx_description
1 polymer ?
#
loop_
_entity_poly.entity_id
_entity_poly.type
_entity_poly.pdbx_seq_one_letter_code
_entity_poly.pdbx_strand_id
1 'polypeptide(L)'
;MCLLAAEITAVTGEKPGRRHYNELAERFGAPSYNRLQASATSAQKAALSKLSPEMVSADTLAGDPITARLTAAAGQRGGDWRPQGDDRQRLVRGASVRHRRRLQDLLAKASSAKSIAS
;
A
#
# COMPACT_ATOMS: atom_id res chain seq x y z
N MET A 1 -6.49 19.72 9.66
CA MET A 1 -6.99 19.78 8.27
C MET A 1 -8.47 20.14 8.20
N CYS A 2 -8.94 21.16 8.93
CA CYS A 2 -10.37 21.55 8.92
C CYS A 2 -10.62 22.85 8.16
N LEU A 3 -9.71 23.82 8.28
CA LEU A 3 -9.82 25.13 7.62
C LEU A 3 -9.75 25.01 6.08
N LEU A 4 -8.87 24.16 5.56
CA LEU A 4 -8.79 23.88 4.12
C LEU A 4 -10.07 23.27 3.55
N ALA A 5 -10.71 22.36 4.30
CA ALA A 5 -11.98 21.77 3.87
C ALA A 5 -13.11 22.81 3.86
N ALA A 6 -13.08 23.76 4.81
CA ALA A 6 -14.00 24.88 4.84
C ALA A 6 -13.77 25.83 3.65
N GLU A 7 -12.51 26.13 3.32
CA GLU A 7 -12.15 26.95 2.15
C GLU A 7 -12.61 26.31 0.83
N ILE A 8 -12.35 25.03 0.62
CA ILE A 8 -12.83 24.30 -0.57
C ILE A 8 -14.35 24.39 -0.65
N THR A 9 -15.05 24.18 0.47
CA THR A 9 -16.52 24.28 0.49
C THR A 9 -16.99 25.70 0.18
N ALA A 10 -16.30 26.72 0.67
CA ALA A 10 -16.64 28.12 0.44
C ALA A 10 -16.38 28.57 -1.00
N VAL A 11 -15.28 28.13 -1.62
CA VAL A 11 -14.89 28.51 -2.98
C VAL A 11 -15.68 27.72 -4.03
N THR A 12 -15.88 26.42 -3.82
CA THR A 12 -16.52 25.54 -4.82
C THR A 12 -18.01 25.32 -4.54
N GLY A 13 -18.54 25.81 -3.41
CA GLY A 13 -19.93 25.58 -2.99
C GLY A 13 -20.26 24.13 -2.63
N GLU A 14 -19.25 23.25 -2.56
CA GLU A 14 -19.43 21.81 -2.55
C GLU A 14 -18.61 21.15 -1.46
N LYS A 15 -19.20 20.15 -0.79
CA LYS A 15 -18.51 19.43 0.28
C LYS A 15 -17.39 18.55 -0.31
N PRO A 16 -16.12 18.75 0.09
CA PRO A 16 -14.95 18.03 -0.46
C PRO A 16 -15.07 16.51 -0.37
N GLY A 17 -15.62 15.99 0.73
CA GLY A 17 -15.57 14.56 1.01
C GLY A 17 -16.38 13.67 0.04
N ARG A 18 -17.40 14.19 -0.63
CA ARG A 18 -18.29 13.36 -1.45
C ARG A 18 -18.22 13.71 -2.93
N ARG A 19 -18.35 14.99 -3.30
CA ARG A 19 -18.44 15.36 -4.72
C ARG A 19 -17.08 15.34 -5.41
N HIS A 20 -16.10 16.04 -4.84
CA HIS A 20 -14.72 16.01 -5.35
C HIS A 20 -14.14 14.58 -5.38
N TYR A 21 -14.41 13.76 -4.36
CA TYR A 21 -14.01 12.35 -4.38
C TYR A 21 -14.72 11.55 -5.48
N ASN A 22 -16.03 11.72 -5.64
CA ASN A 22 -16.79 10.99 -6.66
C ASN A 22 -16.33 11.35 -8.07
N GLU A 23 -16.08 12.63 -8.36
CA GLU A 23 -15.56 13.08 -9.66
C GLU A 23 -14.18 12.49 -9.95
N LEU A 24 -13.31 12.38 -8.94
CA LEU A 24 -12.03 11.69 -9.08
C LEU A 24 -12.21 10.18 -9.29
N ALA A 25 -13.15 9.56 -8.58
CA ALA A 25 -13.44 8.14 -8.71
C ALA A 25 -14.07 7.80 -10.07
N GLU A 26 -14.87 8.70 -10.66
CA GLU A 26 -15.39 8.56 -12.03
C GLU A 26 -14.27 8.66 -13.07
N ARG A 27 -13.31 9.57 -12.88
CA ARG A 27 -12.20 9.77 -13.82
C ARG A 27 -11.11 8.71 -13.74
N PHE A 28 -10.80 8.22 -12.53
CA PHE A 28 -9.63 7.37 -12.26
C PHE A 28 -9.97 5.99 -11.68
N GLY A 29 -11.25 5.73 -11.42
CA GLY A 29 -11.73 4.53 -10.72
C GLY A 29 -11.75 4.71 -9.20
N ALA A 30 -12.64 3.99 -8.52
CA ALA A 30 -12.77 4.05 -7.06
C ALA A 30 -11.72 3.13 -6.38
N PRO A 31 -10.71 3.69 -5.69
CA PRO A 31 -9.70 2.88 -5.01
C PRO A 31 -10.31 2.13 -3.82
N SER A 32 -10.04 0.83 -3.74
CA SER A 32 -10.22 0.01 -2.55
C SER A 32 -8.88 -0.12 -1.83
N TYR A 33 -8.83 0.29 -0.56
CA TYR A 33 -7.64 0.20 0.29
C TYR A 33 -7.89 -0.71 1.50
N ASN A 34 -6.90 -1.52 1.87
CA ASN A 34 -6.97 -2.35 3.05
C ASN A 34 -5.58 -2.61 3.67
N ARG A 35 -5.57 -2.90 4.97
CA ARG A 35 -4.37 -3.12 5.78
C ARG A 35 -4.53 -4.43 6.55
N LEU A 36 -3.64 -5.39 6.29
CA LEU A 36 -3.55 -6.62 7.06
C LEU A 36 -2.34 -6.56 8.00
N GLN A 37 -2.47 -7.27 9.11
CA GLN A 37 -1.35 -7.58 9.98
C GLN A 37 -1.10 -9.09 9.86
N ALA A 38 0.15 -9.46 9.64
CA ALA A 38 0.58 -10.85 9.56
C ALA A 38 1.64 -11.10 10.62
N SER A 39 1.61 -12.27 11.27
CA SER A 39 2.64 -12.62 12.25
C SER A 39 4.01 -12.73 11.60
N ALA A 40 5.02 -12.13 12.22
CA ALA A 40 6.42 -12.16 11.80
C ALA A 40 7.32 -12.41 13.01
N THR A 41 8.35 -13.24 12.85
CA THR A 41 9.40 -13.40 13.87
C THR A 41 10.40 -12.25 13.81
N SER A 42 11.18 -12.04 14.88
CA SER A 42 12.23 -11.02 14.91
C SER A 42 13.25 -11.19 13.78
N ALA A 43 13.60 -12.43 13.43
CA ALA A 43 14.48 -12.73 12.29
C ALA A 43 13.83 -12.34 10.94
N GLN A 44 12.52 -12.58 10.76
CA GLN A 44 11.79 -12.15 9.57
C GLN A 44 11.71 -10.62 9.47
N LYS A 45 11.57 -9.91 10.59
CA LYS A 45 11.56 -8.44 10.63
C LYS A 45 12.93 -7.86 10.26
N ALA A 46 14.01 -8.47 10.74
CA ALA A 46 15.38 -8.09 10.38
C ALA A 46 15.65 -8.31 8.87
N ALA A 47 15.17 -9.43 8.32
CA ALA A 47 15.26 -9.70 6.88
C ALA A 47 14.45 -8.68 6.05
N LEU A 48 13.23 -8.32 6.51
CA LEU A 48 12.40 -7.32 5.85
C LEU A 48 13.04 -5.91 5.84
N SER A 49 13.77 -5.54 6.90
CA SER A 49 14.50 -4.27 6.95
C SER A 49 15.70 -4.22 6.00
N LYS A 50 16.22 -5.38 5.57
CA LYS A 50 17.38 -5.49 4.66
C LYS A 50 16.99 -5.98 3.27
N LEU A 51 15.69 -5.99 2.95
CA LEU A 51 15.21 -6.49 1.68
C LEU A 51 15.77 -5.63 0.55
N SER A 52 16.26 -6.26 -0.51
CA SER A 52 16.59 -5.58 -1.77
C SER A 52 15.60 -5.97 -2.87
N PRO A 53 15.37 -5.11 -3.88
CA PRO A 53 14.38 -5.35 -4.93
C PRO A 53 14.57 -6.67 -5.70
N GLU A 54 15.83 -7.07 -5.89
CA GLU A 54 16.23 -8.30 -6.56
C GLU A 54 15.89 -9.57 -5.77
N MET A 55 15.67 -9.48 -4.46
CA MET A 55 15.21 -10.62 -3.65
C MET A 55 13.76 -11.01 -3.95
N VAL A 56 12.97 -10.16 -4.62
CA VAL A 56 11.57 -10.44 -4.93
C VAL A 56 11.46 -11.08 -6.32
N SER A 57 11.40 -12.41 -6.41
CA SER A 57 11.31 -13.12 -7.71
C SER A 57 9.92 -13.11 -8.36
N ALA A 58 8.90 -12.54 -7.72
CA ALA A 58 7.53 -12.55 -8.25
C ALA A 58 7.38 -11.55 -9.41
N ASP A 59 7.05 -12.01 -10.61
CA ASP A 59 6.86 -11.13 -11.79
C ASP A 59 5.44 -10.60 -11.94
N THR A 60 4.48 -11.23 -11.24
CA THR A 60 3.07 -10.83 -11.28
C THR A 60 2.49 -10.66 -9.89
N LEU A 61 1.57 -9.71 -9.77
CA LEU A 61 0.87 -9.39 -8.53
C LEU A 61 -0.64 -9.28 -8.81
N ALA A 62 -1.42 -10.19 -8.23
CA ALA A 62 -2.86 -10.37 -8.53
C ALA A 62 -3.20 -10.33 -10.03
N GLY A 63 -2.38 -10.97 -10.87
CA GLY A 63 -2.61 -11.12 -12.31
C GLY A 63 -2.09 -9.97 -13.19
N ASP A 64 -1.53 -8.91 -12.61
CA ASP A 64 -0.82 -7.86 -13.38
C ASP A 64 0.69 -8.05 -13.29
N PRO A 65 1.45 -7.66 -14.33
CA PRO A 65 2.91 -7.57 -14.23
C PRO A 65 3.30 -6.53 -13.17
N ILE A 66 4.33 -6.84 -12.38
CA ILE A 66 4.89 -5.89 -11.41
C ILE A 66 5.66 -4.81 -12.17
N THR A 67 5.24 -3.55 -12.01
CA THR A 67 5.86 -2.40 -12.69
C THR A 67 7.09 -1.86 -11.94
N ALA A 68 7.17 -2.07 -10.62
CA ALA A 68 8.28 -1.62 -9.80
C ALA A 68 8.39 -2.45 -8.52
N ARG A 69 9.63 -2.70 -8.09
CA ARG A 69 9.99 -3.28 -6.78
C ARG A 69 10.84 -2.25 -6.05
N LEU A 70 10.33 -1.71 -4.95
CA LEU A 70 10.99 -0.62 -4.22
C LEU A 70 11.19 -1.01 -2.77
N THR A 71 12.42 -0.87 -2.27
CA THR A 71 12.78 -1.08 -0.86
C THR A 71 13.17 0.22 -0.16
N ALA A 72 13.32 1.31 -0.92
CA ALA A 72 13.46 2.69 -0.44
C ALA A 72 12.33 3.56 -1.02
N ALA A 73 11.99 4.65 -0.32
CA ALA A 73 10.97 5.58 -0.79
C ALA A 73 11.40 6.32 -2.07
N ALA A 74 10.60 6.22 -3.13
CA ALA A 74 10.82 6.96 -4.37
C ALA A 74 10.78 8.48 -4.07
N GLY A 75 11.93 9.14 -4.22
CA GLY A 75 12.10 10.58 -3.94
C GLY A 75 12.99 10.93 -2.76
N GLN A 76 13.39 9.95 -1.93
CA GLN A 76 14.35 10.17 -0.85
C GLN A 76 15.67 9.43 -1.14
N ARG A 77 16.80 10.13 -1.02
CA ARG A 77 18.13 9.49 -1.02
C ARG A 77 18.36 8.88 0.36
N GLY A 78 17.97 7.61 0.56
CA GLY A 78 18.39 6.82 1.72
C GLY A 78 17.44 6.76 2.92
N GLY A 79 16.12 6.88 2.71
CA GLY A 79 15.15 6.60 3.78
C GLY A 79 14.93 5.09 3.95
N ASP A 80 15.63 4.47 4.90
CA ASP A 80 15.41 3.06 5.28
C ASP A 80 13.94 2.84 5.68
N TRP A 81 13.24 1.97 4.95
CA TRP A 81 11.91 1.51 5.35
C TRP A 81 12.04 0.71 6.65
N ARG A 82 11.48 1.25 7.74
CA ARG A 82 11.47 0.55 9.04
C ARG A 82 10.12 -0.12 9.29
N PRO A 83 10.09 -1.42 9.61
CA PRO A 83 8.86 -2.10 9.99
C PRO A 83 8.31 -1.53 11.30
N GLN A 84 7.16 -0.86 11.23
CA GLN A 84 6.44 -0.34 12.41
C GLN A 84 5.68 -1.47 13.13
N GLY A 85 5.63 -1.41 14.48
CA GLY A 85 4.77 -2.25 15.32
C GLY A 85 5.53 -3.16 16.30
N ASP A 86 4.76 -3.81 17.18
CA ASP A 86 5.20 -4.83 18.16
C ASP A 86 5.98 -5.97 17.49
N ASP A 87 6.88 -6.61 18.23
CA ASP A 87 7.94 -7.51 17.72
C ASP A 87 7.45 -8.77 16.98
N ARG A 88 6.15 -9.04 17.03
CA ARG A 88 5.54 -10.25 16.48
C ARG A 88 4.74 -10.05 15.20
N GLN A 89 4.62 -8.83 14.66
CA GLN A 89 3.77 -8.56 13.51
C GLN A 89 4.45 -7.71 12.43
N ARG A 90 4.11 -8.01 11.17
CA ARG A 90 4.39 -7.17 9.99
C ARG A 90 3.09 -6.63 9.42
N LEU A 91 3.11 -5.38 8.95
CA LEU A 91 1.97 -4.77 8.27
C LEU A 91 2.09 -4.91 6.76
N VAL A 92 1.01 -5.37 6.13
CA VAL A 92 0.83 -5.42 4.68
C VAL A 92 -0.27 -4.44 4.30
N ARG A 93 0.05 -3.50 3.41
CA ARG A 93 -0.90 -2.51 2.89
C ARG A 93 -1.11 -2.77 1.41
N GLY A 94 -2.35 -2.67 0.95
CA GLY A 94 -2.70 -2.86 -0.46
C GLY A 94 -3.75 -1.86 -0.89
N ALA A 95 -3.67 -1.44 -2.15
CA ALA A 95 -4.68 -0.62 -2.81
C ALA A 95 -4.97 -1.19 -4.21
N SER A 96 -6.21 -1.08 -4.67
CA SER A 96 -6.63 -1.49 -6.01
C SER A 96 -7.76 -0.59 -6.49
N VAL A 97 -7.60 0.02 -7.68
CA VAL A 97 -8.63 0.86 -8.33
C VAL A 97 -9.65 0.05 -9.16
N ARG A 98 -9.41 -1.24 -9.36
CA ARG A 98 -10.25 -2.08 -10.23
C ARG A 98 -11.38 -2.79 -9.49
N HIS A 99 -11.07 -3.54 -8.43
CA HIS A 99 -12.09 -4.23 -7.61
C HIS A 99 -11.55 -4.66 -6.23
N ARG A 100 -12.47 -4.81 -5.26
CA ARG A 100 -12.22 -5.28 -3.89
C ARG A 100 -11.77 -6.74 -3.81
N ARG A 101 -12.28 -7.63 -4.68
CA ARG A 101 -11.85 -9.03 -4.74
C ARG A 101 -10.36 -9.12 -5.10
N ARG A 102 -9.92 -8.29 -6.06
CA ARG A 102 -8.51 -8.16 -6.42
C ARG A 102 -7.64 -7.68 -5.27
N LEU A 103 -8.14 -6.76 -4.44
CA LEU A 103 -7.44 -6.33 -3.23
C LEU A 103 -7.25 -7.48 -2.23
N GLN A 104 -8.24 -8.37 -2.09
CA GLN A 104 -8.09 -9.57 -1.25
C GLN A 104 -7.01 -10.50 -1.81
N ASP A 105 -6.98 -10.73 -3.12
CA ASP A 105 -5.94 -11.54 -3.76
C ASP A 105 -4.54 -10.92 -3.62
N LEU A 106 -4.45 -9.59 -3.76
CA LEU A 106 -3.21 -8.83 -3.55
C LEU A 106 -2.69 -9.02 -2.13
N LEU A 107 -3.58 -8.82 -1.15
CA LEU A 107 -3.24 -8.94 0.25
C LEU A 107 -2.88 -10.38 0.63
N ALA A 108 -3.58 -11.38 0.09
CA ALA A 108 -3.30 -12.79 0.31
C ALA A 108 -1.93 -13.21 -0.27
N LYS A 109 -1.61 -12.76 -1.50
CA LYS A 109 -0.30 -13.00 -2.11
C LYS A 109 0.82 -12.32 -1.34
N ALA A 110 0.63 -11.07 -0.92
CA ALA A 110 1.60 -10.33 -0.13
C ALA A 110 1.79 -10.90 1.30
N SER A 111 0.73 -11.43 1.93
CA SER A 111 0.83 -12.12 3.22
C SER A 111 1.46 -13.50 3.11
N SER A 112 1.27 -14.20 1.99
CA SER A 112 1.81 -15.53 1.69
C SER A 112 3.26 -15.50 1.18
N ALA A 113 3.77 -14.35 0.76
CA ALA A 113 5.18 -14.09 0.39
C ALA A 113 6.21 -14.32 1.53
N LYS A 114 5.84 -15.08 2.56
CA LYS A 114 6.65 -15.65 3.64
C LYS A 114 7.79 -16.57 3.12
N SER A 115 7.90 -16.80 1.81
CA SER A 115 8.89 -17.69 1.18
C SER A 115 9.92 -16.96 0.28
N ILE A 116 9.93 -15.63 0.24
CA ILE A 116 10.79 -14.85 -0.67
C ILE A 116 12.19 -14.56 -0.05
N ALA A 117 12.42 -14.96 1.20
CA ALA A 117 13.69 -14.76 1.91
C ALA A 117 14.39 -16.09 2.25
N SER A 118 14.26 -17.11 1.40
CA SER A 118 15.10 -18.32 1.44
C SER A 118 16.12 -18.29 0.32
#